data_AF-A0A6C1SZY1-F1
#
_entry.id   AF-A0A6C1SZY1-F1
#
_cell.length_a   1.000
_cell.length_b   1.000
_cell.length_c   1.000
_cell.angle_alpha   90.00
_cell.angle_beta   90.00
_cell.angle_gamma   90.00
#
_symmetry.space_group_name_H-M   'P 1'
#
loop_
_entity.id
_entity.type
_entity.pdbx_description
1 polymer ?
#
loop_
_entity_poly.entity_id
_entity_poly.type
_entity_poly.pdbx_seq_one_letter_code
_entity_poly.pdbx_strand_id
1 'polypeptide(L)'
;MREITHGDVRAAARVLISRPEEDWPLLMARMLEDAHHADCYRKAQVHLHPRLGNGTLMSAAFALGVPPEPPASDLRYLHALGHVIAAVLDWHGARV
;
A
#
# COMPACT_ATOMS: atom_id res chain seq x y z
N MET A 1 2.15 -0.60 11.38
CA MET A 1 1.86 -1.36 10.14
C MET A 1 2.48 -2.74 10.31
N ARG A 2 1.80 -3.77 9.82
CA ARG A 2 2.34 -5.14 9.80
C ARG A 2 3.51 -5.25 8.82
N GLU A 3 4.23 -6.36 8.89
CA GLU A 3 5.29 -6.69 7.94
C GLU A 3 4.79 -6.56 6.49
N ILE A 4 5.59 -5.91 5.63
CA ILE A 4 5.29 -5.73 4.22
C ILE A 4 5.81 -6.96 3.46
N THR A 5 4.93 -7.58 2.69
CA THR A 5 5.24 -8.73 1.84
C THR A 5 5.27 -8.33 0.36
N HIS A 6 5.80 -9.23 -0.50
CA HIS A 6 5.67 -9.04 -1.95
C HIS A 6 4.21 -8.92 -2.41
N GLY A 7 3.25 -9.55 -1.71
CA GLY A 7 1.83 -9.44 -2.00
C GLY A 7 1.31 -8.02 -1.79
N ASP A 8 1.77 -7.34 -0.73
CA ASP A 8 1.43 -5.94 -0.45
C ASP A 8 1.95 -5.01 -1.56
N VAL A 9 3.22 -5.19 -1.95
CA VAL A 9 3.86 -4.37 -2.99
C VAL A 9 3.10 -4.48 -4.32
N ARG A 10 2.75 -5.72 -4.71
CA ARG A 10 1.98 -6.00 -5.94
C ARG A 10 0.58 -5.42 -5.87
N ALA A 11 -0.12 -5.57 -4.73
CA ALA A 11 -1.46 -5.03 -4.55
C ALA A 11 -1.47 -3.50 -4.63
N ALA A 12 -0.52 -2.82 -3.97
CA ALA A 12 -0.40 -1.37 -4.02
C ALA A 12 -0.08 -0.87 -5.44
N ALA A 13 0.87 -1.51 -6.14
CA ALA A 13 1.22 -1.12 -7.51
C ALA A 13 0.04 -1.26 -8.48
N ARG A 14 -0.79 -2.29 -8.30
CA ARG A 14 -2.04 -2.46 -9.06
C ARG A 14 -3.04 -1.34 -8.80
N VAL A 15 -3.12 -0.81 -7.58
CA VAL A 15 -3.93 0.39 -7.30
C VAL A 15 -3.35 1.60 -8.02
N LEU A 16 -2.03 1.81 -7.99
CA LEU A 16 -1.39 2.96 -8.64
C LEU A 16 -1.68 3.01 -10.14
N ILE A 17 -1.47 1.90 -10.86
CA ILE A 17 -1.69 1.89 -12.32
C ILE A 17 -3.15 2.13 -12.73
N SER A 18 -4.11 1.99 -11.81
CA SER A 18 -5.53 2.35 -12.06
C SER A 18 -5.79 3.86 -12.03
N ARG A 19 -4.78 4.66 -11.68
CA ARG A 19 -4.85 6.11 -11.49
C ARG A 19 -3.76 6.84 -12.32
N PRO A 20 -3.95 8.14 -12.61
CA PRO A 20 -2.89 8.99 -13.16
C PRO A 20 -1.62 8.96 -12.31
N GLU A 21 -0.44 9.05 -12.95
CA GLU A 21 0.85 8.96 -12.24
C GLU A 21 1.08 10.09 -11.23
N GLU A 22 0.50 11.27 -11.50
CA GLU A 22 0.50 12.43 -10.62
C GLU A 22 -0.14 12.16 -9.25
N ASP A 23 -1.08 11.23 -9.16
CA ASP A 23 -1.78 10.87 -7.92
C ASP A 23 -1.00 9.84 -7.09
N TRP A 24 0.02 9.19 -7.66
CA TRP A 24 0.69 8.04 -7.02
C TRP A 24 1.31 8.36 -5.67
N PRO A 25 2.05 9.48 -5.48
CA PRO A 25 2.63 9.80 -4.18
C PRO A 25 1.56 9.95 -3.09
N LEU A 26 0.46 10.62 -3.40
CA LEU A 26 -0.65 10.85 -2.47
C LEU A 26 -1.35 9.54 -2.11
N LEU A 27 -1.63 8.69 -3.11
CA LEU A 27 -2.26 7.39 -2.89
C LEU A 27 -1.38 6.46 -2.05
N MET A 28 -0.08 6.46 -2.32
CA MET A 28 0.87 5.62 -1.59
C MET A 28 0.99 6.08 -0.13
N ALA A 29 1.13 7.39 0.11
CA ALA A 29 1.12 7.96 1.46
C ALA A 29 -0.16 7.56 2.21
N ARG A 30 -1.32 7.71 1.56
CA ARG A 30 -2.61 7.33 2.14
C ARG A 30 -2.68 5.85 2.54
N MET A 31 -2.25 4.94 1.67
CA MET A 31 -2.27 3.50 1.96
C MET A 31 -1.34 3.13 3.11
N LEU A 32 -0.15 3.74 3.19
CA LEU A 32 0.81 3.51 4.29
C LEU A 32 0.26 4.02 5.63
N GLU A 33 -0.32 5.22 5.64
CA GLU A 33 -0.95 5.80 6.83
C GLU A 33 -2.13 4.98 7.31
N ASP A 34 -3.04 4.57 6.41
CA ASP A 34 -4.20 3.76 6.75
C ASP A 34 -3.78 2.40 7.33
N ALA A 35 -2.79 1.72 6.72
CA ALA A 35 -2.24 0.48 7.23
C ALA A 35 -1.51 0.67 8.57
N HIS A 36 -0.84 1.81 8.77
CA HIS A 36 -0.21 2.15 10.04
C HIS A 36 -1.25 2.35 11.14
N HIS A 37 -2.25 3.20 10.92
CA HIS A 37 -3.31 3.48 11.88
C HIS A 37 -4.12 2.24 12.24
N ALA A 38 -4.46 1.40 11.26
CA ALA A 38 -5.16 0.14 11.51
C ALA A 38 -4.35 -0.82 12.40
N ASP A 39 -3.03 -0.92 12.19
CA ASP A 39 -2.18 -1.76 13.04
C ASP A 39 -2.02 -1.19 14.46
N CYS A 40 -1.92 0.13 14.61
CA CYS A 40 -1.92 0.79 15.93
C CYS A 40 -3.23 0.54 16.68
N TYR A 41 -4.38 0.69 16.01
CA TYR A 41 -5.69 0.38 16.59
C TYR A 41 -5.78 -1.08 17.01
N ARG A 42 -5.37 -2.01 16.13
CA ARG A 42 -5.38 -3.45 16.42
C ARG A 42 -4.52 -3.80 17.63
N LYS A 43 -3.36 -3.18 17.79
CA LYS A 43 -2.48 -3.35 18.96
C LYS A 43 -3.11 -2.82 20.24
N ALA A 44 -3.86 -1.72 20.17
CA ALA A 44 -4.51 -1.09 21.33
C ALA A 44 -5.82 -1.80 21.74
N GLN A 45 -6.63 -2.24 20.78
CA GLN A 45 -8.00 -2.72 21.01
C GLN A 45 -8.16 -4.23 20.85
N VAL A 46 -7.11 -4.96 20.42
CA VAL A 46 -7.12 -6.41 20.09
C VAL A 46 -8.08 -6.79 18.95
N HIS A 47 -8.76 -5.81 18.34
CA HIS A 47 -9.72 -5.98 17.25
C HIS A 47 -9.24 -5.30 15.96
N LEU A 48 -9.74 -5.74 14.80
CA LEU A 48 -9.47 -5.07 13.53
C LEU A 48 -10.08 -3.66 13.52
N HIS A 49 -9.45 -2.73 12.81
CA HIS A 49 -10.02 -1.39 12.67
C HIS A 49 -11.27 -1.46 11.77
N PRO A 50 -12.44 -0.96 12.21
CA PRO A 50 -13.72 -1.20 11.53
C PRO A 50 -13.77 -0.66 10.10
N ARG A 51 -12.96 0.36 9.78
CA ARG A 51 -12.89 0.98 8.45
C ARG A 51 -11.60 0.71 7.68
N LEU A 52 -10.51 0.39 8.37
CA LEU A 52 -9.16 0.35 7.78
C LEU A 52 -8.57 -1.08 7.78
N GLY A 53 -9.33 -2.05 8.28
CA GLY A 53 -8.98 -3.45 8.24
C GLY A 53 -7.91 -3.84 9.25
N ASN A 54 -7.00 -4.71 8.81
CA ASN A 54 -6.11 -5.47 9.68
C ASN A 54 -4.70 -4.89 9.85
N GLY A 55 -4.42 -3.75 9.21
CA GLY A 55 -3.13 -3.08 9.28
C GLY A 55 -2.04 -3.66 8.37
N THR A 56 -2.40 -4.47 7.37
CA THR A 56 -1.52 -4.75 6.22
C THR A 56 -1.72 -3.69 5.14
N LEU A 57 -0.68 -3.44 4.35
CA LEU A 57 -0.74 -2.55 3.20
C LEU A 57 -1.66 -3.11 2.11
N MET A 58 -1.70 -4.44 1.95
CA MET A 58 -2.63 -5.14 1.08
C MET A 58 -4.08 -4.83 1.45
N SER A 59 -4.45 -4.86 2.74
CA SER A 59 -5.82 -4.52 3.16
C SER A 59 -6.18 -3.08 2.80
N ALA A 60 -5.23 -2.14 2.93
CA ALA A 60 -5.43 -0.74 2.51
C ALA A 60 -5.60 -0.63 0.99
N ALA A 61 -4.79 -1.35 0.21
CA ALA A 61 -4.91 -1.40 -1.25
C ALA A 61 -6.27 -1.97 -1.70
N PHE A 62 -6.72 -3.08 -1.11
CA PHE A 62 -8.02 -3.69 -1.43
C PHE A 62 -9.20 -2.76 -1.13
N ALA A 63 -9.10 -1.88 -0.12
CA ALA A 63 -10.13 -0.88 0.15
C ALA A 63 -10.27 0.17 -0.97
N LEU A 64 -9.25 0.35 -1.80
CA LEU A 64 -9.25 1.28 -2.94
C LEU A 64 -9.65 0.60 -4.27
N GLY A 65 -9.84 -0.72 -4.28
CA GLY A 65 -10.12 -1.51 -5.47
C GLY A 65 -8.85 -1.89 -6.24
N VAL A 66 -8.46 -3.15 -6.15
CA VAL A 66 -7.24 -3.67 -6.81
C VAL A 66 -7.65 -4.31 -8.15
N PRO A 67 -7.29 -3.70 -9.31
CA PRO A 67 -7.59 -4.27 -10.63
C PRO A 67 -6.82 -5.57 -10.86
N PRO A 68 -7.15 -6.40 -11.87
CA PRO A 68 -6.35 -7.59 -12.22
C PRO A 68 -4.87 -7.26 -12.41
N GLU A 69 -4.01 -8.25 -12.16
CA GLU A 69 -2.58 -8.03 -12.23
C GLU A 69 -2.07 -7.99 -13.69
N PRO A 70 -1.34 -6.95 -14.10
CA PRO A 70 -0.68 -6.91 -15.40
C PRO A 70 0.48 -7.90 -15.49
N PRO A 71 0.92 -8.26 -16.72
CA PRO A 71 2.15 -9.01 -16.90
C PRO A 71 3.36 -8.21 -16.43
N ALA A 72 4.43 -8.91 -16.02
CA ALA A 72 5.68 -8.28 -15.58
C ALA A 72 6.42 -7.52 -16.71
N SER A 73 6.01 -7.71 -17.98
CA SER A 73 6.54 -6.95 -19.12
C SER A 73 5.83 -5.59 -19.32
N ASP A 74 4.80 -5.27 -18.55
CA ASP A 74 4.13 -3.98 -18.59
C ASP A 74 5.00 -2.91 -17.91
N LEU A 75 5.51 -1.96 -18.69
CA LEU A 75 6.42 -0.92 -18.20
C LEU A 75 5.76 0.02 -17.18
N ARG A 76 4.47 0.30 -17.31
CA ARG A 76 3.73 1.13 -16.35
C ARG A 76 3.58 0.39 -15.03
N TYR A 77 3.36 -0.92 -15.07
CA TYR A 77 3.33 -1.76 -13.87
C TYR A 77 4.70 -1.85 -13.19
N LEU A 78 5.78 -2.04 -13.95
CA LEU A 78 7.14 -2.02 -13.40
C LEU A 78 7.48 -0.67 -12.78
N HIS A 79 7.07 0.44 -13.41
CA HIS A 79 7.24 1.78 -12.86
C HIS A 79 6.47 1.94 -11.54
N ALA A 80 5.21 1.48 -11.49
CA ALA A 80 4.41 1.49 -10.26
C ALA A 80 5.04 0.63 -9.15
N LEU A 81 5.57 -0.55 -9.46
CA LEU A 81 6.30 -1.38 -8.49
C LEU A 81 7.52 -0.62 -7.92
N GLY A 82 8.29 0.03 -8.78
CA GLY A 82 9.41 0.89 -8.36
C GLY A 82 8.97 2.03 -7.45
N HIS A 83 7.85 2.68 -7.79
CA HIS A 83 7.28 3.77 -6.98
C HIS A 83 6.84 3.28 -5.58
N VAL A 84 6.20 2.12 -5.49
CA VAL A 84 5.81 1.51 -4.20
C VAL A 84 7.05 1.20 -3.36
N ILE A 85 8.09 0.61 -3.96
CA ILE A 85 9.33 0.27 -3.26
C ILE A 85 10.01 1.54 -2.72
N ALA A 86 10.12 2.59 -3.55
CA ALA A 86 10.69 3.86 -3.14
C ALA A 86 9.93 4.47 -1.94
N ALA A 87 8.60 4.53 -2.02
CA ALA A 87 7.78 5.07 -0.93
C ALA A 87 7.90 4.25 0.37
N VAL A 88 8.06 2.91 0.27
CA VAL A 88 8.32 2.05 1.44
C VAL A 88 9.68 2.35 2.06
N LEU A 89 10.72 2.54 1.24
CA LEU A 89 12.04 2.93 1.73
C LEU A 89 11.99 4.28 2.44
N ASP A 90 11.33 5.27 1.84
CA ASP A 90 11.16 6.61 2.42
C ASP A 90 10.38 6.55 3.75
N TRP A 91 9.30 5.76 3.80
CA TRP A 91 8.50 5.55 5.01
C TRP A 91 9.33 4.96 6.15
N HIS A 92 10.24 4.02 5.86
CA HIS A 92 11.14 3.47 6.86
C HIS A 92 12.26 4.43 7.24
N GLY A 93 12.82 5.16 6.29
CA GLY A 93 13.88 6.15 6.52
C GLY A 93 13.43 7.35 7.35
N ALA A 94 12.20 7.84 7.16
CA ALA A 94 11.62 8.93 7.95
C ALA A 94 11.29 8.55 9.41
N ARG A 95 11.43 7.27 9.77
CA ARG A 95 11.05 6.72 11.08
C ARG A 95 12.23 6.15 11.87
N VAL A 96 13.45 6.28 11.35
CA VAL A 96 14.71 6.06 12.07
C VAL A 96 15.13 7.37 12.73
#